data_AF-A0A523G095-F1
#
_entry.id   AF-A0A523G095-F1
#
_cell.length_a   1.000
_cell.length_b   1.000
_cell.length_c   1.000
_cell.angle_alpha   90.00
_cell.angle_beta   90.00
_cell.angle_gamma   90.00
#
_symmetry.space_group_name_H-M   'P 1'
#
loop_
_entity.id
_entity.type
_entity.pdbx_description
1 polymer ?
#
loop_
_entity_poly.entity_id
_entity_poly.type
_entity_poly.pdbx_seq_one_letter_code
_entity_poly.pdbx_strand_id
1 'polypeptide(L)'
;MPRHHQRTRLPYTAEQMFDLVADIEKYPAFLPWCVGLRIRSREKLGEAELMTADLAIGFKTFRETFTSRVKIDRKARRVDVEYLDGPFRYLHNVWVFEPHDDDSCIVDFSIDFEFRNRVLKLAMNHVFHRAVQHMVSSFEKRAEQLYKTPPTRK
;
A
#
# COMPACT_ATOMS: atom_id res chain seq x y z
N MET A 1 -17.33 3.97 -2.70
CA MET A 1 -17.12 5.04 -1.70
C MET A 1 -15.78 5.67 -2.00
N PRO A 2 -15.60 6.99 -1.85
CA PRO A 2 -14.31 7.61 -2.15
C PRO A 2 -13.22 7.18 -1.15
N ARG A 3 -13.60 6.90 0.11
CA ARG A 3 -12.70 6.54 1.21
C ARG A 3 -12.92 5.12 1.72
N HIS A 4 -11.83 4.39 1.97
CA HIS A 4 -11.76 3.12 2.69
C HIS A 4 -10.80 3.25 3.86
N HIS A 5 -11.18 2.70 5.01
CA HIS A 5 -10.37 2.71 6.22
C HIS A 5 -10.47 1.34 6.89
N GLN A 6 -9.33 0.79 7.30
CA GLN A 6 -9.24 -0.52 7.90
C GLN A 6 -8.13 -0.54 8.95
N ARG A 7 -8.49 -0.91 10.18
CA ARG A 7 -7.54 -1.23 11.25
C ARG A 7 -7.54 -2.73 11.49
N THR A 8 -6.37 -3.37 11.40
CA THR A 8 -6.22 -4.82 11.57
C THR A 8 -5.06 -5.11 12.51
N ARG A 9 -5.30 -5.97 13.51
CA ARG A 9 -4.23 -6.50 14.37
C ARG A 9 -3.60 -7.71 13.69
N LEU A 10 -2.28 -7.70 13.54
CA LEU A 10 -1.52 -8.79 12.93
C LEU A 10 -0.47 -9.34 13.90
N PRO A 11 -0.17 -10.64 13.86
CA PRO A 11 0.82 -11.29 14.73
C PRO A 11 2.25 -11.11 14.19
N TYR A 12 2.62 -9.87 13.86
CA TYR A 12 3.94 -9.47 13.38
C TYR A 12 4.35 -8.16 14.04
N THR A 13 5.64 -7.90 14.16
CA THR A 13 6.11 -6.64 14.73
C THR A 13 5.76 -5.47 13.80
N ALA A 14 5.65 -4.26 14.37
CA ALA A 14 5.36 -3.07 13.58
C ALA A 14 6.46 -2.81 12.53
N GLU A 15 7.71 -3.15 12.83
CA GLU A 15 8.84 -3.03 11.91
C GLU A 15 8.74 -4.01 10.74
N GLN A 16 8.39 -5.27 11.00
CA GLN A 16 8.18 -6.28 9.95
C GLN A 16 7.12 -5.80 8.94
N MET A 17 5.96 -5.37 9.43
CA MET A 17 4.89 -4.91 8.54
C MET A 17 5.23 -3.58 7.85
N PHE A 18 5.88 -2.66 8.55
CA PHE A 18 6.37 -1.41 7.96
C PHE A 18 7.35 -1.67 6.81
N ASP A 19 8.32 -2.55 7.00
CA ASP A 19 9.33 -2.87 5.99
C ASP A 19 8.70 -3.50 4.74
N LEU A 20 7.68 -4.35 4.90
CA LEU A 20 6.94 -4.91 3.76
C LEU A 20 6.21 -3.85 2.95
N VAL A 21 5.59 -2.88 3.62
CA VAL A 21 4.86 -1.80 2.94
C VAL A 21 5.83 -0.76 2.36
N ALA A 22 6.94 -0.46 3.04
CA ALA A 22 7.96 0.46 2.54
C ALA A 22 8.68 -0.07 1.29
N ASP A 23 8.79 -1.38 1.12
CA ASP A 23 9.41 -2.02 -0.05
C ASP A 23 8.44 -2.11 -1.24
N ILE A 24 8.06 -0.94 -1.76
CA ILE A 24 7.09 -0.79 -2.84
C ILE A 24 7.51 -1.52 -4.12
N GLU A 25 8.81 -1.69 -4.38
CA GLU A 25 9.33 -2.40 -5.55
C GLU A 25 8.94 -3.87 -5.60
N LYS A 26 8.66 -4.48 -4.45
CA LYS A 26 8.23 -5.88 -4.38
C LYS A 26 6.75 -6.08 -4.61
N TYR A 27 5.94 -5.02 -4.69
CA TYR A 27 4.48 -5.13 -4.83
C TYR A 27 4.04 -5.98 -6.03
N PRO A 28 4.64 -5.88 -7.24
CA PRO A 28 4.26 -6.72 -8.37
C PRO A 28 4.47 -8.23 -8.12
N ALA A 29 5.31 -8.61 -7.16
CA ALA A 29 5.61 -10.02 -6.87
C ALA A 29 4.49 -10.70 -6.05
N PHE A 30 3.62 -9.95 -5.38
CA PHE A 30 2.59 -10.54 -4.50
C PHE A 30 1.23 -9.85 -4.53
N LEU A 31 1.11 -8.61 -5.03
CA LEU A 31 -0.17 -7.95 -5.22
C LEU A 31 -0.75 -8.32 -6.60
N PRO A 32 -1.87 -9.08 -6.67
CA PRO A 32 -2.35 -9.64 -7.93
C PRO A 32 -2.89 -8.60 -8.92
N TRP A 33 -3.21 -7.39 -8.46
CA TRP A 33 -3.62 -6.26 -9.29
C TRP A 33 -2.46 -5.34 -9.67
N CYS A 34 -1.28 -5.51 -9.07
CA CYS A 34 -0.09 -4.73 -9.38
C CYS A 34 0.66 -5.39 -10.54
N VAL A 35 0.56 -4.81 -11.73
CA VAL A 35 1.19 -5.37 -12.94
C VAL A 35 2.64 -4.93 -13.10
N GLY A 36 3.03 -3.85 -12.43
CA GLY A 36 4.39 -3.34 -12.49
C GLY A 36 4.58 -2.12 -11.61
N LEU A 37 5.82 -1.87 -11.25
CA LEU A 37 6.22 -0.68 -10.52
C LEU A 37 7.56 -0.19 -11.07
N ARG A 38 7.69 1.13 -11.21
CA ARG A 38 8.92 1.80 -11.64
C ARG A 38 9.21 2.98 -10.72
N ILE A 39 10.37 2.95 -10.05
CA ILE A 39 10.86 4.11 -9.31
C ILE A 39 11.43 5.13 -10.30
N ARG A 40 10.96 6.38 -10.22
CA ARG A 40 11.44 7.52 -11.01
C ARG A 40 12.56 8.27 -10.29
N SER A 41 12.40 8.49 -9.00
CA SER A 41 13.41 9.17 -8.16
C SER A 41 13.33 8.68 -6.72
N ARG A 42 14.45 8.83 -6.00
CA ARG A 42 14.56 8.65 -4.56
C ARG A 42 15.37 9.79 -3.98
N GLU A 43 14.88 10.38 -2.92
CA GLU A 43 15.48 11.52 -2.25
C GLU A 43 15.39 11.30 -0.75
N LYS A 44 16.43 11.73 -0.01
CA LYS A 44 16.37 11.76 1.45
C LYS A 44 15.80 13.11 1.90
N LEU A 45 14.80 13.09 2.77
CA LEU A 45 14.19 14.26 3.37
C LEU A 45 14.34 14.17 4.90
N GLY A 46 15.48 14.65 5.40
CA GLY A 46 15.84 14.48 6.81
C GLY A 46 15.95 13.00 7.17
N GLU A 47 15.11 12.53 8.10
CA GLU A 47 15.03 11.13 8.54
C GLU A 47 14.05 10.29 7.69
N ALA A 48 13.31 10.91 6.75
CA ALA A 48 12.37 10.24 5.85
C ALA A 48 12.97 10.02 4.46
N GLU A 49 12.45 9.04 3.74
CA GLU A 49 12.72 8.83 2.31
C GLU A 49 11.52 9.32 1.50
N LEU A 50 11.78 10.04 0.42
CA LEU A 50 10.79 10.47 -0.55
C LEU A 50 11.07 9.81 -1.89
N MET A 51 10.08 9.12 -2.43
CA MET A 51 10.18 8.42 -3.70
C MET A 51 9.11 8.94 -4.65
N THR A 52 9.44 9.06 -5.92
CA THR A 52 8.41 9.18 -6.97
C THR A 52 8.36 7.87 -7.71
N ALA A 53 7.18 7.26 -7.82
CA ALA A 53 7.01 5.95 -8.43
C ALA A 53 5.79 5.91 -9.33
N ASP A 54 5.91 5.17 -10.43
CA ASP A 54 4.79 4.76 -11.27
C ASP A 54 4.30 3.38 -10.82
N LEU A 55 3.02 3.28 -10.49
CA LEU A 55 2.36 2.03 -10.23
C LEU A 55 1.42 1.70 -11.39
N ALA A 56 1.65 0.55 -12.03
CA ALA A 56 0.76 0.00 -13.03
C ALA A 56 -0.21 -0.96 -12.35
N ILE A 57 -1.50 -0.69 -12.45
CA ILE A 57 -2.56 -1.57 -11.98
C ILE A 57 -3.34 -2.17 -13.16
N GLY A 58 -3.80 -3.40 -13.01
CA GLY A 58 -4.47 -4.07 -14.12
C GLY A 58 -5.32 -5.26 -13.71
N PHE A 59 -6.33 -5.52 -14.54
CA PHE A 59 -7.21 -6.67 -14.42
C PHE A 59 -7.76 -7.05 -15.80
N LYS A 60 -7.59 -8.33 -16.17
CA LYS A 60 -7.92 -8.82 -17.52
C LYS A 60 -7.28 -7.94 -18.61
N THR A 61 -8.08 -7.35 -19.49
CA THR A 61 -7.63 -6.50 -20.61
C THR A 61 -7.32 -5.06 -20.20
N PHE A 62 -7.67 -4.67 -18.99
CA PHE A 62 -7.54 -3.29 -18.53
C PHE A 62 -6.22 -3.06 -17.80
N ARG A 63 -5.51 -1.99 -18.15
CA ARG A 63 -4.25 -1.58 -17.53
C ARG A 63 -4.20 -0.06 -17.46
N GLU A 64 -3.89 0.47 -16.29
CA GLU A 64 -3.68 1.89 -16.06
C GLU A 64 -2.42 2.10 -15.22
N THR A 65 -1.75 3.21 -15.47
CA THR A 65 -0.57 3.62 -14.71
C THR A 65 -0.84 4.95 -14.06
N PHE A 66 -0.43 5.09 -12.80
CA PHE A 66 -0.45 6.36 -12.10
C PHE A 66 0.86 6.61 -11.40
N THR A 67 1.23 7.88 -11.33
CA THR A 67 2.43 8.36 -10.66
C THR A 67 2.04 8.86 -9.27
N SER A 68 2.78 8.40 -8.25
CA SER A 68 2.61 8.83 -6.87
C SER A 68 3.94 9.25 -6.26
N ARG A 69 3.86 10.18 -5.31
CA ARG A 69 4.91 10.50 -4.36
C ARG A 69 4.69 9.65 -3.10
N VAL A 70 5.70 8.88 -2.71
CA VAL A 70 5.68 8.01 -1.53
C VAL A 70 6.67 8.57 -0.52
N LYS A 71 6.18 9.01 0.64
CA LYS A 71 6.98 9.42 1.77
C LYS A 71 7.01 8.30 2.80
N ILE A 72 8.20 7.83 3.12
CA ILE A 72 8.45 6.74 4.06
C ILE A 72 9.12 7.36 5.30
N ASP A 73 8.39 7.39 6.41
CA ASP A 73 8.89 7.88 7.70
C ASP A 73 9.03 6.70 8.66
N ARG A 74 10.27 6.23 8.82
CA ARG A 74 10.58 5.06 9.67
C ARG A 74 10.37 5.37 11.15
N LYS A 75 10.65 6.59 11.60
CA LYS A 75 10.52 6.98 13.01
C LYS A 75 9.06 7.07 13.43
N ALA A 76 8.22 7.62 12.56
CA ALA A 76 6.78 7.64 12.74
C ALA A 76 6.09 6.30 12.41
N ARG A 77 6.82 5.34 11.80
CA ARG A 77 6.29 4.11 11.20
C ARG A 77 5.07 4.41 10.34
N ARG A 78 5.26 5.33 9.41
CA ARG A 78 4.21 5.87 8.55
C ARG A 78 4.66 5.89 7.10
N VAL A 79 3.75 5.50 6.21
CA VAL A 79 3.92 5.65 4.76
C VAL A 79 2.78 6.50 4.23
N ASP A 80 3.11 7.64 3.64
CA ASP A 80 2.17 8.55 2.99
C ASP A 80 2.35 8.48 1.47
N VAL A 81 1.25 8.32 0.75
CA VAL A 81 1.24 8.22 -0.71
C VAL A 81 0.32 9.30 -1.25
N GLU A 82 0.90 10.23 -2.00
CA GLU A 82 0.20 11.33 -2.66
C GLU A 82 0.18 11.11 -4.17
N TYR A 83 -0.97 11.36 -4.78
CA TYR A 83 -1.13 11.35 -6.22
C TYR A 83 -0.37 12.50 -6.91
N LEU A 84 0.30 12.19 -8.02
CA LEU A 84 0.93 13.18 -8.88
C LEU A 84 0.30 13.23 -10.28
N ASP A 85 0.14 12.09 -10.95
CA ASP A 85 -0.35 12.03 -12.33
C ASP A 85 -1.02 10.69 -12.71
N GLY A 86 -1.83 10.70 -13.78
CA GLY A 86 -2.61 9.55 -14.25
C GLY A 86 -4.13 9.73 -14.25
N PRO A 87 -4.89 8.66 -13.99
CA PRO A 87 -6.33 8.59 -14.22
C PRO A 87 -7.20 9.10 -13.06
N PHE A 88 -6.58 9.36 -11.90
CA PHE A 88 -7.26 9.84 -10.72
C PHE A 88 -7.38 11.36 -10.72
N ARG A 89 -8.49 11.88 -10.19
CA ARG A 89 -8.60 13.28 -9.81
C ARG A 89 -7.74 13.53 -8.57
N TYR A 90 -7.81 12.62 -7.61
CA TYR A 90 -6.94 12.57 -6.46
C TYR A 90 -6.82 11.13 -5.97
N LEU A 91 -5.71 10.81 -5.31
CA LEU A 91 -5.50 9.61 -4.52
C LEU A 91 -4.60 9.99 -3.34
N HIS A 92 -5.01 9.61 -2.14
CA HIS A 92 -4.25 9.74 -0.92
C HIS A 92 -4.34 8.43 -0.16
N ASN A 93 -3.19 7.84 0.15
CA ASN A 93 -3.10 6.62 0.92
C ASN A 93 -2.13 6.79 2.08
N VAL A 94 -2.55 6.32 3.24
CA VAL A 94 -1.80 6.39 4.49
C VAL A 94 -1.74 4.99 5.10
N TRP A 95 -0.54 4.62 5.54
CA TRP A 95 -0.29 3.47 6.40
C TRP A 95 0.36 3.94 7.69
N VAL A 96 -0.14 3.45 8.82
CA VAL A 96 0.48 3.63 10.13
C VAL A 96 0.61 2.28 10.81
N PHE A 97 1.76 2.02 11.42
CA PHE A 97 2.05 0.77 12.12
C PHE A 97 2.28 1.06 13.61
N GLU A 98 1.31 0.66 14.42
CA GLU A 98 1.30 0.86 15.87
C GLU A 98 1.75 -0.45 16.55
N PRO A 99 2.81 -0.45 17.37
CA PRO A 99 3.13 -1.59 18.23
C PRO A 99 1.98 -1.83 19.20
N HIS A 100 1.60 -3.10 19.42
CA HIS A 100 0.52 -3.46 20.33
C HIS A 100 0.97 -4.43 21.42
N ASP A 101 1.87 -5.37 21.10
CA ASP A 101 2.60 -6.25 22.02
C ASP A 101 4.00 -6.51 21.43
N ASP A 102 4.86 -7.28 22.12
CA ASP A 102 6.22 -7.61 21.65
C ASP A 102 6.25 -8.18 20.22
N ASP A 103 5.24 -8.99 19.87
CA ASP A 103 5.15 -9.70 18.60
C ASP A 103 3.84 -9.45 17.84
N SER A 104 3.18 -8.31 18.10
CA SER A 104 2.00 -7.93 17.34
C SER A 104 1.88 -6.43 17.11
N CYS A 105 1.28 -6.06 15.99
CA CYS A 105 1.04 -4.66 15.64
C CYS A 105 -0.38 -4.45 15.14
N ILE A 106 -0.80 -3.19 15.19
CA ILE A 106 -1.99 -2.70 14.53
C ILE A 106 -1.55 -2.00 13.25
N VAL A 107 -2.04 -2.50 12.13
CA VAL A 107 -1.93 -1.85 10.82
C VAL A 107 -3.16 -0.99 10.63
N ASP A 108 -2.96 0.33 10.58
CA ASP A 108 -3.97 1.32 10.24
C ASP A 108 -3.78 1.76 8.79
N PHE A 109 -4.68 1.30 7.93
CA PHE A 109 -4.69 1.57 6.49
C PHE A 109 -5.86 2.48 6.13
N SER A 110 -5.56 3.60 5.47
CA SER A 110 -6.56 4.53 4.94
C SER A 110 -6.25 4.84 3.48
N ILE A 111 -7.26 4.85 2.63
CA ILE A 111 -7.14 5.29 1.24
C ILE A 111 -8.37 6.09 0.83
N ASP A 112 -8.15 7.23 0.21
CA ASP A 112 -9.19 8.09 -0.36
C ASP A 112 -8.81 8.40 -1.81
N PHE A 113 -9.73 8.17 -2.75
CA PHE A 113 -9.48 8.39 -4.16
C PHE A 113 -10.74 8.76 -4.94
N GLU A 114 -10.55 9.48 -6.05
CA GLU A 114 -11.58 9.77 -7.03
C GLU A 114 -11.01 9.64 -8.45
N PHE A 115 -11.75 9.03 -9.37
CA PHE A 115 -11.40 8.97 -10.79
C PHE A 115 -11.81 10.24 -11.53
N ARG A 116 -11.02 10.68 -12.52
CA ARG A 116 -11.36 11.88 -13.33
C ARG A 116 -12.65 11.69 -14.14
N ASN A 117 -12.84 10.50 -14.72
CA ASN A 117 -13.94 10.23 -15.65
C ASN A 117 -14.93 9.20 -15.11
N ARG A 118 -16.24 9.43 -15.32
CA ARG A 118 -17.32 8.53 -14.87
C ARG A 118 -17.26 7.14 -15.53
N VAL A 119 -16.82 7.07 -16.79
CA VAL A 119 -16.65 5.79 -17.51
C VAL A 119 -15.54 4.97 -16.88
N LEU A 120 -14.40 5.60 -16.61
CA LEU A 120 -13.28 4.98 -15.92
C LEU A 120 -13.68 4.51 -14.52
N LYS A 121 -14.43 5.35 -13.79
CA LYS A 121 -15.01 4.99 -12.50
C LYS A 121 -15.82 3.71 -12.58
N LEU A 122 -16.68 3.54 -13.60
CA LEU A 122 -17.49 2.33 -13.78
C LEU A 122 -16.64 1.10 -14.16
N ALA A 123 -15.67 1.26 -15.06
CA ALA A 123 -14.80 0.17 -15.50
C ALA A 123 -13.86 -0.33 -14.39
N MET A 124 -13.31 0.60 -13.60
CA MET A 124 -12.29 0.31 -12.58
C MET A 124 -12.86 0.07 -11.19
N ASN A 125 -14.12 0.44 -10.92
CA ASN A 125 -14.71 0.35 -9.57
C ASN A 125 -14.50 -1.04 -8.97
N HIS A 126 -14.82 -2.08 -9.72
CA HIS A 126 -14.81 -3.45 -9.20
C HIS A 126 -13.39 -3.96 -8.92
N VAL A 127 -12.45 -3.60 -9.80
CA VAL A 127 -11.04 -4.00 -9.68
C VAL A 127 -10.40 -3.28 -8.50
N PHE A 128 -10.52 -1.95 -8.45
CA PHE A 128 -9.90 -1.13 -7.43
C PHE A 128 -10.55 -1.35 -6.06
N HIS A 129 -11.87 -1.52 -6.01
CA HIS A 129 -12.54 -1.92 -4.76
C HIS A 129 -12.01 -3.27 -4.25
N ARG A 130 -11.89 -4.29 -5.11
CA ARG A 130 -11.31 -5.57 -4.70
C ARG A 130 -9.86 -5.42 -4.26
N ALA A 131 -9.06 -4.63 -4.98
CA ALA A 131 -7.67 -4.36 -4.62
C ALA A 131 -7.55 -3.77 -3.21
N VAL A 132 -8.35 -2.73 -2.93
CA VAL A 132 -8.37 -2.07 -1.62
C VAL A 132 -8.87 -3.00 -0.52
N GLN A 133 -9.93 -3.77 -0.77
CA GLN A 133 -10.48 -4.74 0.18
C GLN A 133 -9.50 -5.87 0.53
N HIS A 134 -8.69 -6.29 -0.43
CA HIS A 134 -7.71 -7.35 -0.23
C HIS A 134 -6.32 -6.83 0.16
N MET A 135 -6.10 -5.51 0.21
CA MET A 135 -4.79 -4.91 0.39
C MET A 135 -4.09 -5.44 1.64
N VAL A 136 -4.68 -5.22 2.84
CA VAL A 136 -4.08 -5.68 4.11
C VAL A 136 -3.88 -7.19 4.13
N SER A 137 -4.85 -7.97 3.63
CA SER A 137 -4.74 -9.44 3.59
C SER A 137 -3.62 -9.94 2.67
N SER A 138 -3.29 -9.21 1.59
CA SER A 138 -2.17 -9.56 0.71
C SER A 138 -0.83 -9.33 1.39
N PHE A 139 -0.72 -8.26 2.20
CA PHE A 139 0.47 -8.03 3.02
C PHE A 139 0.62 -9.04 4.15
N GLU A 140 -0.48 -9.42 4.79
CA GLU A 140 -0.49 -10.49 5.79
C GLU A 140 0.00 -11.82 5.19
N LYS A 141 -0.57 -12.24 4.05
CA LYS A 141 -0.09 -13.43 3.33
C LYS A 141 1.38 -13.35 2.92
N ARG A 142 1.86 -12.15 2.58
CA ARG A 142 3.27 -11.94 2.24
C ARG A 142 4.15 -12.06 3.49
N ALA A 143 3.70 -11.57 4.63
CA ALA A 143 4.36 -11.71 5.92
C ALA A 143 4.47 -13.18 6.34
N GLU A 144 3.40 -13.98 6.18
CA GLU A 144 3.43 -15.43 6.42
C GLU A 144 4.55 -16.15 5.66
N GLN A 145 4.72 -15.80 4.37
CA GLN A 145 5.74 -16.39 3.52
C GLN A 145 7.17 -16.02 3.93
N LEU A 146 7.36 -14.80 4.43
CA LEU A 146 8.69 -14.25 4.71
C LEU A 146 9.15 -14.54 6.14
N TYR A 147 8.25 -14.49 7.12
CA TYR A 147 8.62 -14.56 8.53
C TYR A 147 8.35 -15.92 9.18
N LYS A 148 7.70 -16.87 8.47
CA LYS A 148 7.46 -18.27 8.90
C LYS A 148 7.10 -18.42 10.38
N THR A 149 5.80 -18.27 10.67
CA THR A 149 5.12 -18.45 11.97
C THR A 149 5.39 -17.35 13.00
N PRO A 150 4.36 -16.70 13.57
CA PRO A 150 4.53 -15.81 14.71
C PRO A 150 5.12 -16.58 15.90
N PRO A 151 5.90 -15.94 16.78
CA PRO A 151 6.41 -16.60 17.97
C PRO A 151 5.25 -17.23 18.73
N THR A 152 5.43 -18.51 19.04
CA THR A 152 4.53 -19.35 19.81
C THR A 152 3.99 -18.59 21.02
N ARG A 153 2.68 -18.33 21.03
CA ARG A 153 1.93 -18.03 22.26
C ARG A 153 2.24 -19.13 23.27
N LYS A 154 2.97 -18.79 24.34
CA LYS A 154 2.95 -19.54 25.59
C LYS A 154 1.81 -19.02 26.45
#